data_AF-J9DWC0-F1
#
_entry.id   AF-J9DWC0-F1
#
_cell.length_a   1.000
_cell.length_b   1.000
_cell.length_c   1.000
_cell.angle_alpha   90.00
_cell.angle_beta   90.00
_cell.angle_gamma   90.00
#
_symmetry.space_group_name_H-M   'P 1'
#
loop_
_entity.id
_entity.type
_entity.pdbx_description
1 polymer ?
#
loop_
_entity_poly.entity_id
_entity_poly.type
_entity_poly.pdbx_seq_one_letter_code
_entity_poly.pdbx_strand_id
1 'polypeptide(L)' 'MKRGYAMESFRKSCPSDQEIILYWAERPDTPNLTSQKRSQLYRQKTTYSWDIPMDAQNGKIKENG' A
#
# COMPACT_ATOMS: atom_id res chain seq x y z
N MET A 1 -3.22 11.33 -5.32
CA MET A 1 -2.56 10.74 -4.13
C MET A 1 -2.09 11.78 -3.11
N LYS A 2 -1.28 12.79 -3.48
CA LYS A 2 -0.73 13.80 -2.53
C LYS A 2 -1.72 14.42 -1.54
N ARG A 3 -2.89 14.85 -2.01
CA ARG A 3 -3.91 15.45 -1.14
C ARG A 3 -4.48 14.47 -0.12
N GLY A 4 -4.74 13.22 -0.53
CA GLY A 4 -5.25 12.18 0.36
C GLY A 4 -4.24 11.84 1.46
N TYR A 5 -2.98 11.64 1.09
CA TYR A 5 -1.91 11.37 2.04
C TYR A 5 -1.62 12.54 2.99
N ALA A 6 -2.01 13.77 2.68
CA ALA A 6 -1.88 14.91 3.59
C ALA A 6 -3.10 15.10 4.52
N MET A 7 -4.21 14.40 4.25
CA MET A 7 -5.46 14.57 4.98
C MET A 7 -5.50 13.67 6.22
N GLU A 8 -5.69 14.27 7.39
CA GLU A 8 -5.68 13.54 8.67
C GLU A 8 -6.79 12.49 8.77
N SER A 9 -8.01 12.83 8.33
CA SER A 9 -9.14 11.90 8.33
C SER A 9 -8.86 10.65 7.51
N PHE A 10 -8.19 10.81 6.37
CA PHE A 10 -7.74 9.69 5.54
C PHE A 10 -6.68 8.85 6.27
N ARG A 11 -5.66 9.48 6.86
CA ARG A 11 -4.62 8.74 7.60
C ARG A 11 -5.17 7.95 8.77
N LYS A 12 -6.17 8.48 9.48
CA LYS A 12 -6.80 7.82 10.63
C LYS A 12 -7.70 6.65 10.24
N SER A 13 -8.29 6.67 9.05
CA SER A 13 -9.16 5.61 8.57
C SER A 13 -8.48 4.59 7.66
N CYS A 14 -7.29 4.91 7.15
CA CYS A 14 -6.59 4.01 6.24
C CYS A 14 -5.98 2.82 7.01
N PRO A 15 -6.21 1.58 6.55
CA PRO A 15 -5.54 0.41 7.10
C PRO A 15 -4.03 0.44 6.81
N SER A 16 -3.26 -0.34 7.55
CA SER A 16 -1.83 -0.49 7.32
C SER A 16 -1.51 -1.23 6.02
N ASP A 17 -0.28 -1.09 5.54
CA ASP A 17 0.18 -1.79 4.35
C ASP A 17 -0.03 -3.32 4.49
N GLN A 18 0.24 -3.85 5.69
CA GLN A 18 0.10 -5.28 6.00
C GLN A 18 -1.36 -5.74 5.92
N GLU A 19 -2.30 -4.97 6.47
CA GLU A 19 -3.73 -5.30 6.44
C GLU A 19 -4.28 -5.27 5.02
N ILE A 20 -3.87 -4.30 4.21
CA ILE A 20 -4.24 -4.22 2.79
C ILE A 20 -3.76 -5.47 2.05
N ILE A 21 -2.49 -5.85 2.22
CA ILE A 21 -1.91 -7.04 1.58
C ILE A 21 -2.64 -8.32 2.01
N LEU A 22 -2.88 -8.50 3.31
CA LEU A 22 -3.55 -9.67 3.86
C LEU A 22 -5.01 -9.78 3.38
N TYR A 23 -5.73 -8.66 3.36
CA TYR A 23 -7.11 -8.60 2.88
C TYR A 23 -7.22 -9.08 1.43
N TRP A 24 -6.36 -8.58 0.55
CA TRP A 24 -6.40 -8.98 -0.85
C TRP A 24 -5.99 -10.43 -1.02
N ALA A 25 -4.95 -10.91 -0.32
CA ALA A 25 -4.48 -12.30 -0.39
C ALA A 25 -5.51 -13.37 0.02
N GLU A 26 -6.63 -12.99 0.62
CA GLU A 26 -7.75 -13.89 0.94
C GLU A 26 -8.75 -14.04 -0.21
N ARG A 27 -8.70 -13.16 -1.22
CA ARG A 27 -9.62 -13.19 -2.33
C ARG A 27 -9.17 -14.17 -3.41
N PRO A 28 -10.09 -14.96 -4.00
CA PRO A 28 -9.76 -16.01 -4.95
C PRO A 28 -9.22 -15.49 -6.29
N ASP A 29 -9.46 -14.22 -6.62
CA ASP A 29 -9.02 -13.54 -7.84
C ASP A 29 -7.62 -12.92 -7.73
N THR A 30 -6.95 -13.04 -6.58
CA THR A 30 -5.60 -12.53 -6.38
C THR A 30 -4.61 -13.63 -6.02
N PRO A 31 -3.30 -13.45 -6.28
CA PRO A 31 -2.29 -14.40 -5.85
C PRO A 31 -2.30 -14.58 -4.33
N ASN A 32 -2.47 -15.83 -3.88
CA ASN A 32 -2.43 -16.12 -2.45
C ASN A 32 -0.99 -16.06 -1.93
N LEU A 33 -0.86 -15.78 -0.64
CA LEU A 33 0.41 -15.76 0.07
C LEU A 33 0.73 -17.12 0.68
N THR A 34 2.00 -17.48 0.69
CA THR A 34 2.46 -18.65 1.46
C THR A 34 2.20 -18.44 2.95
N SER A 35 2.01 -19.53 3.69
CA SER A 35 1.82 -19.48 5.15
C SER A 35 2.95 -18.72 5.87
N GLN A 36 4.20 -18.93 5.43
CA GLN A 36 5.36 -18.21 5.96
C GLN A 36 5.23 -16.70 5.76
N LYS A 37 4.82 -16.25 4.56
CA LYS A 37 4.69 -14.83 4.27
C LYS A 37 3.54 -14.19 5.05
N ARG A 38 2.41 -14.88 5.21
CA ARG A 38 1.30 -14.44 6.06
C ARG A 38 1.76 -14.27 7.52
N SER A 39 2.45 -15.27 8.07
CA SER A 39 2.99 -15.22 9.42
C SER A 39 4.02 -14.09 9.62
N GLN A 40 4.80 -13.76 8.59
CA GLN A 40 5.70 -12.61 8.62
C GLN A 40 4.91 -11.29 8.70
N LEU A 41 3.88 -11.12 7.86
CA LEU A 41 3.07 -9.90 7.83
C LEU A 41 2.32 -9.65 9.15
N TYR A 42 1.77 -10.69 9.79
CA TYR A 42 1.11 -10.55 11.10
C TYR A 42 2.06 -10.13 12.23
N ARG A 43 3.34 -10.49 12.14
CA ARG A 43 4.34 -10.16 13.16
C ARG A 43 5.13 -8.89 12.85
N GLN A 44 5.05 -8.41 11.62
CA GLN A 44 5.74 -7.20 11.20
C GLN A 44 5.12 -5.99 11.90
N LYS A 45 5.96 -5.04 12.32
CA LYS A 45 5.49 -3.75 12.82
C LYS A 45 4.63 -3.08 11.74
N THR A 46 3.48 -2.56 12.14
CA THR A 46 2.56 -1.81 11.29
C THR A 46 3.30 -0.68 10.56
N THR A 47 3.17 -0.66 9.23
CA THR A 47 3.72 0.41 8.37
C THR A 47 2.63 1.05 7.54
N TYR A 48 2.90 2.29 7.14
CA TYR A 48 2.04 3.03 6.24
C TYR A 48 2.93 3.74 5.22
N SER A 49 2.79 3.37 3.96
CA SER A 49 3.59 3.91 2.86
C SER A 49 2.87 5.10 2.23
N TRP A 50 3.29 6.33 2.57
CA TRP A 50 2.70 7.58 2.08
C TRP A 50 3.56 8.30 1.02
N ASP A 51 4.62 7.65 0.57
CA ASP A 51 5.58 8.26 -0.34
C ASP A 51 5.01 8.42 -1.74
N ILE A 52 5.38 9.53 -2.40
CA ILE A 52 5.00 9.83 -3.76
C ILE A 52 6.28 9.95 -4.56
N PRO A 53 6.51 9.06 -5.55
CA PRO A 53 7.70 9.13 -6.40
C PRO A 53 7.88 10.54 -6.97
N MET A 54 9.12 11.04 -6.97
CA MET A 54 9.44 12.41 -7.41
C MET A 54 8.97 12.69 -8.84
N ASP A 55 9.06 11.69 -9.72
CA ASP A 55 8.60 11.81 -11.11
C ASP A 55 7.08 12.05 -11.22
N ALA A 56 6.31 11.46 -10.28
CA ALA A 56 4.87 11.65 -10.20
C ALA A 56 4.48 12.98 -9.53
N GLN A 57 5.37 13.61 -8.78
CA GLN A 57 5.12 14.94 -8.20
C GLN A 57 5.24 16.05 -9.25
N ASN A 58 6.08 15.86 -10.26
CA ASN A 58 6.41 16.88 -11.27
C ASN A 58 5.56 16.78 -12.54
N GLY A 59 4.58 15.87 -12.60
CA GLY A 59 3.68 15.70 -13.74
C GLY A 59 4.36 15.21 -15.03
N LYS A 60 5.64 14.81 -14.97
CA LYS A 60 6.38 14.29 -16.11
C LYS A 60 6.24 12.77 -16.16
N ILE A 61 5.09 12.31 -16.65
CA ILE A 61 4.99 10.95 -17.16
C ILE A 61 5.87 10.94 -18.42
N LYS A 62 7.02 10.28 -18.37
CA LYS A 62 7.76 9.99 -19.59
C LYS A 62 6.95 8.96 -20.37
N GLU A 63 6.26 9.40 -21.42
CA GLU A 63 5.80 8.50 -22.46
C GLU A 63 7.05 7.88 -23.09
N ASN A 64 7.24 6.58 -22.89
CA ASN A 64 8.21 5.84 -23.68
C ASN A 64 7.56 5.61 -25.04
N GLY A 65 8.04 6.36 -26.05
CA GLY A 65 7.79 6.06 -27.46
C GLY A 65 8.60 4.89 -27.96
#